data_AF-A0A3N7H9N9-F1
#
_entry.id   AF-A0A3N7H9N9-F1
#
_cell.length_a   1.000
_cell.length_b   1.000
_cell.length_c   1.000
_cell.angle_alpha   90.00
_cell.angle_beta   90.00
_cell.angle_gamma   90.00
#
_symmetry.space_group_name_H-M   'P 1'
#
loop_
_entity.id
_entity.type
_entity.pdbx_description
1 polymer ?
#
loop_
_entity_poly.entity_id
_entity_poly.type
_entity_poly.pdbx_seq_one_letter_code
_entity_poly.pdbx_strand_id
1 'polypeptide(L)' 'PGISWANCDILTIGSGAPNFTEWGHLSDLSLIDELRIFDKTLTLEEIQQMVEDN' A
#
# COMPACT_ATOMS: atom_id res chain seq x y z
N PRO A 1 -18.49 -5.01 6.48
CA PRO A 1 -17.85 -5.53 5.25
C PRO A 1 -16.46 -4.91 5.06
N GLY A 2 -15.41 -5.74 4.94
CA GLY A 2 -14.05 -5.27 4.69
C GLY A 2 -13.85 -4.77 3.25
N ILE A 3 -12.71 -4.15 2.98
CA ILE A 3 -12.25 -3.85 1.62
C ILE A 3 -12.16 -5.18 0.85
N SER A 4 -12.85 -5.27 -0.28
CA SER A 4 -12.74 -6.44 -1.17
C SER A 4 -11.68 -6.16 -2.23
N TRP A 5 -10.74 -7.08 -2.35
CA TRP A 5 -9.72 -7.09 -3.40
C TRP A 5 -10.14 -7.98 -4.59
N ALA A 6 -11.41 -8.40 -4.66
CA ALA A 6 -11.90 -9.22 -5.75
C ALA A 6 -11.73 -8.47 -7.09
N ASN A 7 -11.12 -9.15 -8.07
CA ASN A 7 -10.77 -8.59 -9.39
C ASN A 7 -9.75 -7.43 -9.35
N CYS A 8 -8.96 -7.31 -8.27
CA CYS A 8 -7.79 -6.45 -8.26
C CYS A 8 -6.61 -7.23 -8.87
N ASP A 9 -6.31 -6.95 -10.13
CA ASP A 9 -5.27 -7.69 -10.88
C ASP A 9 -3.87 -7.11 -10.66
N ILE A 10 -3.76 -5.81 -10.35
CA ILE A 10 -2.48 -5.11 -10.23
C ILE A 10 -2.51 -4.19 -9.01
N LEU A 11 -1.57 -4.42 -8.08
CA LEU A 11 -1.21 -3.48 -7.01
C LEU A 11 0.09 -2.78 -7.38
N THR A 12 0.03 -1.46 -7.62
CA THR A 12 1.21 -0.64 -7.89
C THR A 12 1.51 0.28 -6.71
N ILE A 13 2.75 0.30 -6.23
CA ILE A 13 3.22 1.20 -5.17
C ILE A 13 4.27 2.14 -5.78
N GLY A 14 4.14 3.45 -5.57
CA GLY A 14 5.03 4.46 -6.14
C GLY A 14 4.93 4.61 -7.67
N SER A 15 4.02 3.91 -8.34
CA SER A 15 3.79 4.07 -9.78
C SER A 15 2.54 4.90 -10.06
N GLY A 16 2.66 5.81 -11.02
CA GLY A 16 1.53 6.51 -11.60
C GLY A 16 0.94 5.79 -12.81
N ALA A 17 1.69 4.91 -13.50
CA ALA A 17 1.16 4.15 -14.63
C ALA A 17 0.54 2.81 -14.19
N PRO A 18 -0.64 2.42 -14.75
CA PRO A 18 -1.37 3.07 -15.84
C PRO A 18 -2.37 4.15 -15.38
N ASN A 19 -2.77 4.15 -14.11
CA ASN A 19 -3.99 4.82 -13.64
C ASN A 19 -3.94 6.36 -13.58
N PHE A 20 -2.76 6.94 -13.41
CA PHE A 20 -2.52 8.38 -13.23
C PHE A 20 -1.77 9.03 -14.40
N THR A 21 -1.60 8.29 -15.50
CA THR A 21 -0.92 8.79 -16.71
C THR A 21 -1.63 10.00 -17.33
N GLU A 22 -2.96 10.10 -17.21
CA GLU A 22 -3.75 11.25 -17.67
C GLU A 22 -3.32 12.57 -17.00
N TRP A 23 -2.86 12.50 -15.75
CA TRP A 23 -2.38 13.68 -15.01
C TRP A 23 -0.89 13.95 -15.19
N GLY A 24 -0.22 13.20 -16.08
CA GLY A 24 1.22 13.28 -16.27
C GLY A 24 2.05 12.74 -15.09
N HIS A 25 1.40 12.13 -14.10
CA HIS A 25 2.08 11.53 -12.96
C HIS A 25 2.46 10.08 -13.32
N LEU A 26 3.74 9.84 -13.61
CA LEU A 26 4.24 8.55 -14.08
C LEU A 26 4.81 7.68 -12.95
N SER A 27 5.42 8.30 -11.96
CA SER A 27 6.04 7.64 -10.81
C SER A 27 6.29 8.65 -9.69
N ASP A 28 6.20 8.17 -8.45
CA ASP A 28 6.83 8.82 -7.31
C ASP A 28 8.31 8.41 -7.27
N LEU A 29 9.20 9.39 -7.11
CA LEU A 29 10.65 9.16 -7.02
C LEU A 29 11.17 9.22 -5.58
N SER A 30 10.27 9.43 -4.62
CA SER A 30 10.59 9.41 -3.20
C SER A 30 11.02 8.01 -2.76
N LEU A 31 11.86 7.94 -1.74
CA LEU A 31 12.19 6.67 -1.11
C LEU A 31 10.98 6.15 -0.33
N ILE A 32 10.76 4.85 -0.37
CA ILE A 32 9.77 4.17 0.46
C ILE A 32 10.54 3.49 1.59
N ASP A 33 10.32 3.95 2.81
CA ASP A 33 11.02 3.41 3.98
C ASP A 33 10.52 2.00 4.31
N GLU A 34 9.20 1.81 4.46
CA GLU A 34 8.61 0.57 4.94
C GLU A 34 7.24 0.30 4.30
N LEU A 35 7.03 -0.93 3.82
CA LEU A 35 5.75 -1.40 3.26
C LEU A 35 5.43 -2.81 3.78
N ARG A 36 4.36 -2.92 4.55
CA ARG A 36 3.78 -4.18 5.04
C ARG A 36 2.37 -4.41 4.47
N ILE A 37 2.10 -5.64 4.04
CA ILE A 37 0.78 -6.10 3.59
C ILE A 37 0.39 -7.33 4.42
N PHE A 38 -0.85 -7.34 4.95
CA PHE A 38 -1.35 -8.41 5.81
C PHE A 38 -2.60 -9.04 5.20
N ASP A 39 -2.70 -10.37 5.30
CA ASP A 39 -3.85 -11.18 4.90
C ASP A 39 -4.86 -11.40 6.05
N LYS A 40 -4.57 -10.81 7.21
CA LYS A 40 -5.42 -10.80 8.40
C LYS A 40 -5.74 -9.39 8.85
N THR A 41 -6.85 -9.23 9.55
CA THR A 41 -7.12 -8.01 10.32
C THR A 41 -6.16 -7.96 11.50
N LEU A 42 -5.39 -6.88 11.61
CA LEU A 42 -4.52 -6.64 12.75
C LEU A 42 -5.31 -6.04 13.92
N THR A 43 -4.92 -6.38 15.15
CA THR A 43 -5.38 -5.65 16.34
C THR A 43 -4.61 -4.35 16.52
N LEU A 44 -5.10 -3.47 17.39
CA LEU A 44 -4.40 -2.23 17.73
C LEU A 44 -3.02 -2.52 18.35
N GLU A 45 -2.95 -3.51 19.24
CA GLU A 45 -1.72 -3.92 19.90
C GLU A 45 -0.68 -4.45 18.91
N GLU A 46 -1.12 -5.24 17.91
CA GLU A 46 -0.22 -5.73 16.85
C GLU A 46 0.35 -4.59 16.00
N ILE A 47 -0.45 -3.57 15.70
CA ILE A 47 0.01 -2.37 14.98
C ILE A 47 1.00 -1.57 15.84
N GLN A 48 0.72 -1.41 17.14
CA GLN A 48 1.59 -0.67 18.05
C GLN A 48 2.96 -1.32 18.17
N GLN A 49 3.02 -2.64 18.36
CA GLN A 49 4.27 -3.39 18.42
C GLN A 49 5.12 -3.20 17.16
N MET A 50 4.50 -3.18 15.98
CA MET A 50 5.18 -2.99 14.70
C MET A 50 5.82 -1.61 14.53
N VAL A 51 5.21 -0.57 15.10
CA VAL A 51 5.71 0.82 15.04
C VAL A 51 6.78 1.05 16.09
N GLU A 52 6.68 0.43 17.26
CA GLU A 52 7.66 0.55 18.34
C GLU A 52 8.97 -0.21 18.06
N ASP A 53 8.90 -1.30 17.30
CA ASP A 53 10.08 -2.11 16.91
C ASP A 53 10.86 -1.54 15.70
N ASN A 54 10.38 -0.45 15.08
CA ASN A 54 10.99 0.19 13.90
C ASN A 54 11.92 1.36 14.27
#